data_AF-A0A024FIZ0-F1
#
_entry.id   AF-A0A024FIZ0-F1
#
_cell.length_a   1.000
_cell.length_b   1.000
_cell.length_c   1.000
_cell.angle_alpha   90.00
_cell.angle_beta   90.00
_cell.angle_gamma   90.00
#
_symmetry.space_group_name_H-M   'P 1'
#
loop_
_entity.id
_entity.type
_entity.pdbx_description
1 polymer ?
#
loop_
_entity_poly.entity_id
_entity_poly.type
_entity_poly.pdbx_seq_one_letter_code
_entity_poly.pdbx_strand_id
1 'polypeptide(L)'
;MKSDRPKIQVPFQTVDVVIELASIAVLLLMWIHLLMEYSGLPESIAVHFNAAGQPDNYSKKSFLWFLPILATVIYVGLFILNRFPHIHNYMVNITEENALRQYRFSTRILRIINFLCVLLLAYINYKIIIGAQTNTTELGTGFLITVIGGSLLLPIFILVYQQKLKKQDNV
;
A
#
# COMPACT_ATOMS: atom_id res chain seq x y z
N MET A 1 10.89 -20.97 16.55
CA MET A 1 11.05 -20.20 17.80
C MET A 1 9.65 -19.82 18.27
N LYS A 2 9.09 -20.46 19.32
CA LYS A 2 7.82 -20.01 19.91
C LYS A 2 8.09 -18.63 20.48
N SER A 3 7.47 -17.58 19.93
CA SER A 3 7.53 -16.27 20.56
C SER A 3 6.48 -16.29 21.67
N ASP A 4 6.92 -16.15 22.92
CA ASP A 4 6.04 -16.03 24.09
C ASP A 4 5.39 -14.63 24.16
N ARG A 5 5.12 -14.04 22.98
CA ARG A 5 4.57 -12.70 22.87
C ARG A 5 3.06 -12.75 23.19
N PRO A 6 2.53 -11.78 23.95
CA PRO A 6 1.11 -11.74 24.32
C PRO A 6 0.21 -11.73 23.09
N LYS A 7 -0.81 -12.60 23.05
CA LYS A 7 -1.78 -12.65 21.94
C LYS A 7 -3.03 -11.86 22.29
N ILE A 8 -2.91 -10.55 22.25
CA ILE A 8 -4.01 -9.62 22.55
C ILE A 8 -4.71 -9.13 21.27
N GLN A 9 -5.98 -8.78 21.39
CA GLN A 9 -6.71 -8.11 20.31
C GLN A 9 -6.43 -6.60 20.34
N VAL A 10 -6.07 -6.03 19.20
CA VAL A 10 -5.88 -4.59 19.06
C VAL A 10 -7.19 -3.97 18.56
N PRO A 11 -7.89 -3.17 19.38
CA PRO A 11 -9.11 -2.50 18.94
C PRO A 11 -8.79 -1.44 17.88
N PHE A 12 -9.65 -1.36 16.86
CA PHE A 12 -9.57 -0.30 15.85
C PHE A 12 -9.84 1.07 16.48
N GLN A 13 -9.11 2.08 16.04
CA GLN A 13 -9.43 3.48 16.27
C GLN A 13 -9.99 4.11 14.99
N THR A 14 -10.59 5.29 15.11
CA THR A 14 -11.17 6.03 13.97
C THR A 14 -10.20 6.17 12.80
N VAL A 15 -8.93 6.49 13.07
CA VAL A 15 -7.90 6.60 12.04
C VAL A 15 -7.66 5.28 11.30
N ASP A 16 -7.72 4.15 12.00
CA ASP A 16 -7.50 2.83 11.41
C ASP A 16 -8.67 2.46 10.49
N VAL A 17 -9.90 2.82 10.88
CA VAL A 17 -11.10 2.62 10.07
C VAL A 17 -11.07 3.50 8.81
N VAL A 18 -10.69 4.78 8.96
CA VAL A 18 -10.60 5.71 7.82
C VAL A 18 -9.59 5.21 6.78
N ILE A 19 -8.41 4.74 7.21
CA ILE A 19 -7.39 4.20 6.30
C ILE A 19 -7.90 2.95 5.56
N GLU A 20 -8.58 2.03 6.25
CA GLU A 20 -9.15 0.83 5.63
C GLU A 20 -10.24 1.18 4.62
N LEU A 21 -11.19 2.05 4.98
CA LEU A 21 -12.24 2.48 4.07
C LEU A 21 -11.67 3.21 2.85
N ALA A 22 -10.66 4.05 3.03
CA ALA A 22 -9.97 4.70 1.92
C ALA A 22 -9.28 3.68 1.00
N SER A 23 -8.63 2.66 1.58
CA SER A 23 -7.99 1.59 0.80
C SER A 23 -9.00 0.81 -0.04
N ILE A 24 -10.12 0.43 0.57
CA ILE A 24 -11.21 -0.28 -0.13
C ILE A 24 -11.82 0.62 -1.21
N ALA A 25 -12.06 1.90 -0.92
CA ALA A 25 -12.60 2.84 -1.90
C ALA A 25 -11.69 2.98 -3.13
N VAL A 26 -10.38 3.17 -2.93
CA VAL A 26 -9.42 3.25 -4.04
C VAL A 26 -9.37 1.95 -4.83
N LEU A 27 -9.39 0.79 -4.15
CA LEU A 27 -9.40 -0.51 -4.83
C LEU A 27 -10.66 -0.70 -5.67
N LEU A 28 -11.83 -0.32 -5.17
CA LEU A 28 -13.09 -0.39 -5.91
C LEU A 28 -13.08 0.57 -7.10
N LEU A 29 -12.62 1.80 -6.92
CA LEU A 29 -12.50 2.78 -8.00
C LEU A 29 -11.58 2.28 -9.11
N MET A 30 -10.46 1.64 -8.76
CA MET A 30 -9.54 1.02 -9.71
C MET A 30 -10.23 -0.06 -10.55
N TRP A 31 -10.98 -0.98 -9.92
CA TRP A 31 -11.73 -2.02 -10.62
C TRP A 31 -12.83 -1.43 -11.52
N ILE A 32 -13.62 -0.50 -11.00
CA ILE A 32 -14.71 0.15 -11.74
C ILE A 32 -14.15 0.90 -12.95
N HIS A 33 -13.08 1.67 -12.78
CA HIS A 33 -12.46 2.42 -13.86
C HIS A 33 -11.93 1.50 -14.97
N LEU A 34 -11.21 0.42 -14.62
CA LEU A 34 -10.77 -0.55 -15.62
C LEU A 34 -11.95 -1.16 -16.38
N LEU A 35 -13.00 -1.60 -15.67
CA LEU A 35 -14.18 -2.20 -16.28
C LEU A 35 -14.89 -1.26 -17.27
N MET A 36 -14.98 0.03 -16.94
CA MET A 36 -15.62 1.04 -17.79
C MET A 36 -14.82 1.32 -19.07
N GLU A 37 -13.49 1.39 -18.96
CA GLU A 37 -12.64 1.83 -20.07
C GLU A 37 -12.14 0.68 -20.96
N TYR A 38 -12.13 -0.56 -20.45
CA TYR A 38 -11.44 -1.70 -21.08
C TYR A 38 -11.83 -1.98 -22.53
N SER A 39 -13.12 -1.83 -22.88
CA SER A 39 -13.60 -2.07 -24.24
C SER A 39 -13.05 -1.05 -25.25
N GLY A 40 -12.81 0.19 -24.81
CA GLY A 40 -12.28 1.27 -25.64
C GLY A 40 -10.76 1.26 -25.83
N LEU A 41 -10.04 0.39 -25.10
CA LEU A 41 -8.59 0.34 -25.16
C LEU A 41 -8.06 -0.35 -26.43
N PRO A 42 -6.96 0.17 -27.01
CA PRO A 42 -6.25 -0.49 -28.10
C PRO A 42 -5.71 -1.86 -27.65
N GLU A 43 -5.51 -2.76 -28.61
CA GLU A 43 -5.03 -4.12 -28.28
C GLU A 43 -3.61 -4.10 -27.67
N SER A 44 -2.78 -3.12 -28.04
CA SER A 44 -1.43 -2.92 -27.52
C SER A 44 -1.37 -1.67 -26.62
N ILE A 45 -0.80 -1.82 -25.43
CA ILE A 45 -0.66 -0.76 -24.41
C ILE A 45 0.75 -0.74 -23.82
N ALA A 46 1.19 0.43 -23.33
CA ALA A 46 2.46 0.55 -22.62
C ALA A 46 2.40 -0.17 -21.27
N VAL A 47 3.44 -0.95 -20.93
CA VAL A 47 3.51 -1.70 -19.67
C VAL A 47 4.83 -1.52 -18.91
N HIS A 48 5.89 -1.07 -19.58
CA HIS A 48 7.09 -0.57 -18.90
C HIS A 48 7.39 0.85 -19.34
N PHE A 49 8.03 1.58 -18.42
CA PHE A 49 8.44 2.96 -18.60
C PHE A 49 9.88 3.11 -18.13
N ASN A 50 10.68 3.86 -18.88
CA ASN A 50 12.07 4.17 -18.56
C ASN A 50 12.17 5.22 -17.42
N ALA A 51 13.40 5.58 -17.04
CA ALA A 51 13.63 6.59 -15.99
C ALA A 51 13.11 8.00 -16.34
N ALA A 52 12.90 8.31 -17.62
CA ALA A 52 12.25 9.54 -18.08
C ALA A 52 10.71 9.44 -18.06
N GLY A 53 10.16 8.30 -17.63
CA GLY A 53 8.72 8.06 -17.59
C GLY A 53 8.08 7.81 -18.95
N GLN A 54 8.87 7.47 -19.98
CA GLN A 54 8.40 7.16 -21.33
C GLN A 54 8.32 5.64 -21.55
N PRO A 55 7.35 5.13 -22.34
CA PRO A 55 7.24 3.71 -22.63
C PRO A 55 8.45 3.18 -23.38
N ASP A 56 8.97 2.06 -22.92
CA ASP A 56 10.00 1.28 -23.61
C ASP A 56 9.57 -0.17 -23.87
N ASN A 57 8.39 -0.57 -23.39
CA ASN A 57 7.80 -1.89 -23.64
C ASN A 57 6.26 -1.85 -23.69
N TYR A 58 5.69 -2.69 -24.55
CA TYR A 58 4.25 -2.79 -24.81
C TYR A 58 3.76 -4.22 -24.65
N SER A 59 2.47 -4.40 -24.31
CA SER A 59 1.83 -5.70 -24.18
C SER A 59 0.36 -5.65 -24.55
N LYS A 60 -0.31 -6.81 -24.56
CA LYS A 60 -1.76 -6.90 -24.78
C LYS A 60 -2.51 -6.19 -23.67
N LYS A 61 -3.63 -5.52 -23.99
CA LYS A 61 -4.47 -4.84 -22.99
C LYS A 61 -4.96 -5.74 -21.86
N SER A 62 -5.05 -7.05 -22.09
CA SER A 62 -5.38 -8.03 -21.05
C SER A 62 -4.40 -8.03 -19.87
N PHE A 63 -3.17 -7.51 -20.04
CA PHE A 63 -2.23 -7.34 -18.95
C PHE A 63 -2.75 -6.36 -17.87
N LEU A 64 -3.65 -5.42 -18.20
CA LEU A 64 -4.20 -4.48 -17.22
C LEU A 64 -4.97 -5.15 -16.08
N TRP A 65 -5.52 -6.36 -16.29
CA TRP A 65 -6.18 -7.13 -15.25
C TRP A 65 -5.23 -7.60 -14.14
N PHE A 66 -3.94 -7.75 -14.46
CA PHE A 66 -2.95 -8.18 -13.49
C PHE A 66 -2.81 -7.17 -12.34
N LEU A 67 -2.83 -5.86 -12.63
CA LEU A 67 -2.65 -4.82 -11.63
C LEU A 67 -3.73 -4.80 -10.54
N PRO A 68 -5.05 -4.77 -10.85
CA PRO A 68 -6.08 -4.79 -9.82
C PRO A 68 -6.15 -6.14 -9.09
N ILE A 69 -5.86 -7.27 -9.76
CA ILE A 69 -5.74 -8.58 -9.09
C ILE A 69 -4.60 -8.56 -8.07
N LEU A 70 -3.42 -8.08 -8.48
CA LEU A 70 -2.27 -7.94 -7.59
C LEU A 70 -2.57 -7.00 -6.42
N ALA A 71 -3.22 -5.86 -6.68
CA ALA A 71 -3.62 -4.91 -5.64
C ALA A 71 -4.58 -5.55 -4.64
N THR A 72 -5.57 -6.33 -5.11
CA THR A 72 -6.49 -7.07 -4.23
C THR A 72 -5.76 -8.13 -3.40
N VAL A 73 -4.85 -8.90 -4.01
CA VAL A 73 -4.07 -9.93 -3.29
C VAL A 73 -3.19 -9.30 -2.21
N ILE A 74 -2.48 -8.21 -2.53
CA ILE A 74 -1.67 -7.47 -1.56
C ILE A 74 -2.56 -6.92 -0.45
N TYR A 75 -3.69 -6.30 -0.81
CA TYR A 75 -4.63 -5.73 0.14
C TYR A 75 -5.11 -6.76 1.15
N VAL A 76 -5.63 -7.88 0.66
CA VAL A 76 -6.13 -8.98 1.49
C VAL A 76 -5.01 -9.61 2.31
N GLY A 77 -3.83 -9.85 1.72
CA GLY A 77 -2.69 -10.43 2.41
C GLY A 77 -2.23 -9.58 3.61
N LEU A 78 -2.08 -8.26 3.42
CA LEU A 78 -1.69 -7.34 4.49
C LEU A 78 -2.80 -7.12 5.51
N PHE A 79 -4.07 -7.14 5.08
CA PHE A 79 -5.22 -7.10 5.98
C PHE A 79 -5.26 -8.33 6.90
N ILE A 80 -5.02 -9.53 6.37
CA ILE A 80 -4.92 -10.77 7.15
C ILE A 80 -3.71 -10.71 8.10
N LEU A 81 -2.55 -10.25 7.61
CA LEU A 81 -1.34 -10.11 8.44
C LEU A 81 -1.60 -9.21 9.67
N ASN A 82 -2.35 -8.12 9.49
CA ASN A 82 -2.76 -7.22 10.57
C ASN A 82 -3.57 -7.90 11.68
N ARG A 83 -4.18 -9.07 11.45
CA ARG A 83 -4.86 -9.86 12.50
C ARG A 83 -3.88 -10.54 13.45
N PHE A 84 -2.60 -10.65 13.07
CA PHE A 84 -1.58 -11.37 13.82
C PHE A 84 -0.39 -10.47 14.22
N PRO A 85 -0.60 -9.35 14.94
CA PRO A 85 0.49 -8.41 15.26
C PRO A 85 1.68 -9.05 15.98
N HIS A 86 1.45 -10.09 16.78
CA HIS A 86 2.51 -10.82 17.51
C HIS A 86 3.61 -11.41 16.60
N ILE A 87 3.35 -11.64 15.30
CA ILE A 87 4.36 -12.12 14.34
C ILE A 87 5.10 -11.01 13.61
N HIS A 88 4.72 -9.74 13.81
CA HIS A 88 5.40 -8.61 13.20
C HIS A 88 6.82 -8.44 13.78
N ASN A 89 7.64 -7.66 13.08
CA ASN A 89 8.96 -7.28 13.53
C ASN A 89 8.90 -6.04 14.44
N TYR A 90 9.58 -6.12 15.58
CA TYR A 90 9.65 -5.07 16.59
C TYR A 90 11.10 -4.82 16.97
N MET A 91 11.47 -3.54 17.17
CA MET A 91 12.83 -3.15 17.62
C MET A 91 13.01 -3.24 19.14
N VAL A 92 11.96 -3.60 19.87
CA VAL A 92 11.94 -3.78 21.32
C VAL A 92 11.34 -5.15 21.65
N ASN A 93 11.69 -5.68 22.81
CA ASN A 93 11.03 -6.87 23.33
C ASN A 93 9.58 -6.53 23.69
N ILE A 94 8.67 -7.41 23.30
CA ILE A 94 7.25 -7.23 23.58
C ILE A 94 6.92 -7.89 24.91
N THR A 95 6.42 -7.09 25.84
CA THR A 95 5.94 -7.48 27.17
C THR A 95 4.43 -7.31 27.25
N GLU A 96 3.78 -7.84 28.29
CA GLU A 96 2.34 -7.64 28.49
C GLU A 96 1.95 -6.16 28.59
N GLU A 97 2.81 -5.35 29.22
CA GLU A 97 2.58 -3.93 29.45
C GLU A 97 2.68 -3.10 28.15
N ASN A 98 3.65 -3.38 27.29
CA ASN A 98 3.87 -2.59 26.07
C ASN A 98 3.16 -3.14 24.82
N ALA A 99 2.67 -4.39 24.87
CA ALA A 99 2.11 -5.10 23.71
C ALA A 99 1.03 -4.30 22.99
N LEU A 100 0.07 -3.72 23.71
CA LEU A 100 -1.03 -2.98 23.09
C LEU A 100 -0.53 -1.77 22.29
N ARG A 101 0.43 -1.03 22.86
CA ARG A 101 1.00 0.17 22.24
C ARG A 101 1.81 -0.19 20.99
N GLN A 102 2.69 -1.17 21.12
CA GLN A 102 3.55 -1.62 20.03
C GLN A 102 2.75 -2.28 18.90
N TYR A 103 1.77 -3.11 19.22
CA TYR A 103 0.93 -3.78 18.23
C TYR A 103 0.03 -2.79 17.50
N ARG A 104 -0.53 -1.81 18.21
CA ARG A 104 -1.31 -0.74 17.59
C ARG A 104 -0.45 0.07 16.62
N PHE A 105 0.76 0.46 17.04
CA PHE A 105 1.67 1.17 16.16
C PHE A 105 2.02 0.35 14.91
N SER A 106 2.45 -0.90 15.09
CA SER A 106 2.86 -1.76 13.99
C SER A 106 1.72 -2.06 13.01
N THR A 107 0.52 -2.38 13.51
CA THR A 107 -0.63 -2.63 12.62
C THR A 107 -1.09 -1.36 11.91
N ARG A 108 -1.00 -0.17 12.52
CA ARG A 108 -1.29 1.09 11.84
C ARG A 108 -0.31 1.37 10.71
N ILE A 109 0.98 1.16 10.94
CA ILE A 109 1.99 1.30 9.88
C ILE A 109 1.69 0.33 8.73
N LEU A 110 1.35 -0.92 9.03
CA LEU A 110 1.01 -1.89 7.99
C LEU A 110 -0.26 -1.50 7.20
N ARG A 111 -1.26 -0.90 7.84
CA ARG A 111 -2.43 -0.32 7.15
C ARG A 111 -2.06 0.83 6.22
N ILE A 112 -1.17 1.72 6.65
CA ILE A 112 -0.67 2.83 5.83
C ILE A 112 0.10 2.29 4.62
N ILE A 113 0.99 1.30 4.83
CA ILE A 113 1.70 0.63 3.74
C ILE A 113 0.71 -0.01 2.77
N ASN A 114 -0.30 -0.71 3.28
CA ASN A 114 -1.32 -1.34 2.46
C ASN A 114 -2.06 -0.32 1.58
N PHE A 115 -2.51 0.79 2.19
CA PHE A 115 -3.13 1.90 1.46
C PHE A 115 -2.21 2.46 0.37
N LEU A 116 -0.94 2.73 0.67
CA LEU A 116 0.02 3.27 -0.29
C LEU A 116 0.30 2.29 -1.45
N CYS A 117 0.35 0.99 -1.19
CA CYS A 117 0.48 -0.03 -2.23
C CYS A 117 -0.72 -0.01 -3.18
N VAL A 118 -1.95 -0.01 -2.63
CA VAL A 118 -3.18 0.06 -3.43
C VAL A 118 -3.24 1.36 -4.23
N LEU A 119 -2.92 2.49 -3.60
CA LEU A 119 -2.90 3.81 -4.24
C LEU A 119 -1.89 3.86 -5.39
N LEU A 120 -0.68 3.34 -5.20
CA LEU A 120 0.35 3.30 -6.24
C LEU A 120 -0.08 2.44 -7.42
N LEU A 121 -0.60 1.24 -7.16
CA LEU A 121 -1.06 0.34 -8.23
C LEU A 121 -2.26 0.92 -8.99
N ALA A 122 -3.21 1.53 -8.28
CA ALA A 122 -4.34 2.24 -8.89
C ALA A 122 -3.89 3.41 -9.75
N TYR A 123 -2.93 4.20 -9.26
CA TYR A 123 -2.34 5.31 -10.02
C TYR A 123 -1.67 4.84 -11.32
N ILE A 124 -0.84 3.80 -11.24
CA ILE A 124 -0.17 3.22 -12.42
C ILE A 124 -1.21 2.71 -13.42
N ASN A 125 -2.23 1.99 -12.96
CA ASN A 125 -3.29 1.46 -13.80
C ASN A 125 -4.08 2.57 -14.51
N TYR A 126 -4.47 3.60 -13.77
CA TYR A 126 -5.10 4.81 -14.32
C TYR A 126 -4.22 5.48 -15.39
N LYS A 127 -2.92 5.64 -15.12
CA LYS A 127 -1.99 6.28 -16.05
C LYS A 127 -1.80 5.49 -17.34
N ILE A 128 -1.78 4.16 -17.27
CA ILE A 128 -1.72 3.31 -18.48
C ILE A 128 -3.00 3.45 -19.30
N ILE A 129 -4.18 3.42 -18.66
CA ILE A 129 -5.49 3.56 -19.34
C ILE A 129 -5.57 4.90 -20.05
N ILE A 130 -5.35 6.00 -19.33
CA ILE A 130 -5.40 7.35 -19.90
C ILE A 130 -4.37 7.51 -21.00
N GLY A 131 -3.13 7.05 -20.79
CA GLY A 131 -2.08 7.19 -21.79
C GLY A 131 -2.35 6.43 -23.09
N ALA A 132 -3.05 5.29 -23.01
CA ALA A 132 -3.51 4.55 -24.17
C ALA A 132 -4.63 5.27 -24.94
N GLN A 133 -5.44 6.09 -24.28
CA GLN A 133 -6.53 6.85 -24.91
C GLN A 133 -6.05 8.17 -25.53
N THR A 134 -5.16 8.88 -24.85
CA THR A 134 -4.71 10.23 -25.24
C THR A 134 -3.42 10.23 -26.03
N ASN A 135 -2.79 9.07 -26.23
CA ASN A 135 -1.42 8.94 -26.75
C ASN A 135 -0.37 9.74 -25.94
N THR A 136 -0.67 10.08 -24.68
CA THR A 136 0.27 10.75 -23.77
C THR A 136 0.83 9.74 -22.81
N THR A 137 2.12 9.47 -22.89
CA THR A 137 2.69 8.28 -22.24
C THR A 137 3.50 8.59 -20.99
N GLU A 138 3.34 9.76 -20.41
CA GLU A 138 4.11 10.18 -19.24
C GLU A 138 3.40 9.76 -17.94
N LEU A 139 4.13 9.10 -17.05
CA LEU A 139 3.68 8.82 -15.68
C LEU A 139 3.38 10.11 -14.91
N GLY A 140 4.15 11.17 -15.13
CA GLY A 140 3.95 12.50 -14.54
C GLY A 140 4.50 12.64 -13.11
N THR A 141 4.52 13.87 -12.60
CA THR A 141 5.08 14.22 -11.29
C THR A 141 4.35 13.57 -10.11
N GLY A 142 3.06 13.24 -10.27
CA GLY A 142 2.27 12.55 -9.25
C GLY A 142 2.87 11.20 -8.85
N PHE A 143 3.43 10.44 -9.81
CA PHE A 143 4.14 9.19 -9.54
C PHE A 143 5.29 9.40 -8.56
N LEU A 144 6.14 10.40 -8.84
CA LEU A 144 7.30 10.70 -8.02
C LEU A 144 6.88 11.12 -6.61
N ILE A 145 5.83 11.93 -6.47
CA ILE A 145 5.32 12.34 -5.15
C ILE A 145 4.84 11.12 -4.35
N THR A 146 4.05 10.24 -4.95
CA THR A 146 3.56 9.03 -4.28
C THR A 146 4.71 8.11 -3.88
N VAL A 147 5.66 7.87 -4.77
CA VAL A 147 6.79 6.96 -4.53
C VAL A 147 7.78 7.56 -3.53
N ILE A 148 8.25 8.79 -3.74
CA ILE A 148 9.26 9.44 -2.88
C ILE A 148 8.66 9.77 -1.51
N GLY A 149 7.45 10.33 -1.49
CA GLY A 149 6.76 10.68 -0.25
C GLY A 149 6.52 9.44 0.60
N GLY A 150 6.00 8.36 0.00
CA GLY A 150 5.79 7.09 0.69
C GLY A 150 7.08 6.41 1.12
N SER A 151 8.07 6.29 0.23
CA SER A 151 9.29 5.50 0.49
C SER A 151 10.30 6.18 1.42
N LEU A 152 10.35 7.52 1.45
CA LEU A 152 11.33 8.24 2.29
C LEU A 152 10.72 8.77 3.59
N LEU A 153 9.54 9.40 3.53
CA LEU A 153 8.96 10.04 4.72
C LEU A 153 8.42 8.99 5.71
N LEU A 154 7.86 7.89 5.21
CA LEU A 154 7.28 6.86 6.08
C LEU A 154 8.34 6.16 6.95
N PRO A 155 9.49 5.68 6.44
CA PRO A 155 10.53 5.10 7.29
C PRO A 155 11.11 6.09 8.30
N ILE A 156 11.31 7.35 7.91
CA ILE A 156 11.78 8.40 8.83
C ILE A 156 10.78 8.59 9.96
N PHE A 157 9.49 8.72 9.62
CA PHE A 157 8.41 8.81 10.61
C PHE A 157 8.39 7.58 11.53
N ILE A 158 8.51 6.38 10.98
CA ILE A 158 8.56 5.13 11.75
C ILE A 158 9.71 5.17 12.75
N LEU A 159 10.92 5.50 12.31
CA LEU A 159 12.11 5.54 13.17
C LEU A 159 11.97 6.58 14.29
N VAL A 160 11.53 7.80 13.96
CA VAL A 160 11.34 8.88 14.95
C VAL A 160 10.26 8.51 15.97
N TYR A 161 9.14 7.94 15.52
CA TYR A 161 8.05 7.56 16.41
C TYR A 161 8.41 6.34 17.27
N GLN A 162 9.12 5.36 16.71
CA GLN A 162 9.61 4.21 17.47
C GLN A 162 10.61 4.61 18.55
N GLN A 163 11.45 5.62 18.33
CA GLN A 163 12.32 6.16 19.39
C GLN A 163 11.51 6.75 20.56
N LYS A 164 10.38 7.42 20.27
CA LYS A 164 9.48 7.91 21.32
C LYS A 164 8.83 6.78 22.09
N LEU A 165 8.37 5.73 21.40
CA LEU A 165 7.80 4.54 22.05
C LEU A 165 8.83 3.82 22.92
N LYS A 166 10.04 3.59 22.40
CA LYS A 166 11.12 2.94 23.15
C LYS A 166 11.47 3.68 24.44
N LYS A 167 11.47 5.02 24.42
CA LYS A 167 11.69 5.83 25.64
C LYS A 167 10.60 5.59 26.69
N GLN A 168 9.35 5.37 26.27
CA GLN A 168 8.24 5.11 27.18
C GLN A 168 8.18 3.66 27.69
N ASP A 169 8.85 2.73 27.02
CA ASP A 169 8.89 1.32 27.40
C ASP A 169 10.12 1.01 28.29
N ASN A 170 11.07 1.95 28.40
CA ASN A 170 12.27 1.87 29.25
C ASN A 170 12.13 2.66 30.57
N VAL A 171 10.97 3.27 30.81
CA VAL A 171 10.60 4.01 32.03
C VAL A 171 9.56 3.17 32.74
#